data_AF-A0A2D8K6V0-F1
#
_entry.id   AF-A0A2D8K6V0-F1
#
_cell.length_a   1.000
_cell.length_b   1.000
_cell.length_c   1.000
_cell.angle_alpha   90.00
_cell.angle_beta   90.00
_cell.angle_gamma   90.00
#
_symmetry.space_group_name_H-M   'P 1'
#
loop_
_entity.id
_entity.type
_entity.pdbx_description
1 polymer ?
#
loop_
_entity_poly.entity_id
_entity_poly.type
_entity_poly.pdbx_seq_one_letter_code
_entity_poly.pdbx_strand_id
1 'polypeptide(L)'
;MATRTDPKKDVVIIGLGWTGAIMGMELANEGLEILALERGEDRSTVPDFQYPNIFDELKYAVRYDLMQKPVNSTLTVRHNTAETALPYRHLGSFLPGDGVGGAGVHWNGQNWRPQAVEYRLRSYVEETFGADIIPEGMQLQDWGVTAEELEPHMTKFESVAGIAGKAGNINGEIQEGGNPFEAPRSAEYPMPPLKNTWDSELFADAARNMGYHPFPRPAANASIQYVNDYGMQLGPCNYCGYCERFGCNNYSKSSPQVCIIDALKRKPNFSYRTRSEVLKIEKAADGKTATGVTYFDDKTGEEVFQPADLVLVCAYSL
;
A
#
# COMPACT_ATOMS: atom_id res chain seq x y z
N MET A 1 16.99 0.91 28.90
CA MET A 1 16.98 2.38 28.66
C MET A 1 17.77 2.57 27.39
N ALA A 2 17.29 3.39 26.45
CA ALA A 2 18.01 3.63 25.21
C ALA A 2 19.45 4.12 25.47
N THR A 3 20.39 3.60 24.69
CA THR A 3 21.82 3.92 24.79
C THR A 3 22.11 5.34 24.27
N ARG A 4 21.32 5.79 23.29
CA ARG A 4 21.46 7.10 22.64
C ARG A 4 20.10 7.79 22.57
N THR A 5 20.09 9.12 22.69
CA THR A 5 18.92 9.95 22.37
C THR A 5 19.28 10.88 21.23
N ASP A 6 18.49 10.84 20.16
CA ASP A 6 18.69 11.65 18.98
C ASP A 6 17.98 13.01 19.07
N PRO A 7 18.32 13.98 18.21
CA PRO A 7 17.61 15.26 18.14
C PRO A 7 16.13 15.06 17.85
N LYS A 8 15.28 15.82 18.55
CA LYS A 8 13.83 15.77 18.39
C LYS A 8 13.40 16.06 16.94
N LYS A 9 12.33 15.38 16.51
CA LYS A 9 11.61 15.62 15.25
C LYS A 9 10.17 16.03 15.53
N ASP A 10 9.49 16.63 14.55
CA ASP A 10 8.06 16.89 14.69
C ASP A 10 7.27 15.58 14.53
N VAL A 11 7.67 14.77 13.55
CA VAL A 11 6.99 13.51 13.21
C VAL A 11 7.98 12.37 13.06
N VAL A 12 7.65 11.23 13.66
CA VAL A 12 8.28 9.94 13.33
C VAL A 12 7.27 9.04 12.63
N ILE A 13 7.66 8.52 11.47
CA ILE A 13 6.88 7.56 10.68
C ILE A 13 7.51 6.17 10.86
N ILE A 14 6.72 5.19 11.28
CA ILE A 14 7.14 3.79 11.43
C ILE A 14 6.76 3.03 10.16
N GLY A 15 7.76 2.67 9.35
CA GLY A 15 7.59 1.99 8.06
C GLY A 15 7.48 2.96 6.88
N LEU A 16 8.22 2.69 5.80
CA LEU A 16 8.29 3.57 4.62
C LEU A 16 7.69 2.91 3.37
N GLY A 17 6.46 2.41 3.50
CA GLY A 17 5.63 1.91 2.39
C GLY A 17 4.74 2.99 1.77
N TRP A 18 3.64 2.60 1.13
CA TRP A 18 2.66 3.53 0.54
C TRP A 18 2.13 4.54 1.56
N THR A 19 1.63 4.06 2.70
CA THR A 19 1.06 4.91 3.77
C THR A 19 2.09 5.87 4.33
N GLY A 20 3.29 5.39 4.69
CA GLY A 20 4.37 6.21 5.21
C GLY A 20 4.87 7.26 4.21
N ALA A 21 4.96 6.90 2.92
CA ALA A 21 5.37 7.83 1.88
C ALA A 21 4.32 8.92 1.61
N ILE A 22 3.03 8.55 1.57
CA ILE A 22 1.92 9.51 1.40
C ILE A 22 1.91 10.49 2.57
N MET A 23 1.87 9.97 3.81
CA MET A 23 1.89 10.82 5.02
C MET A 23 3.14 11.70 5.07
N GLY A 24 4.30 11.15 4.73
CA GLY A 24 5.55 11.89 4.68
C GLY A 24 5.51 13.05 3.68
N MET A 25 4.94 12.84 2.49
CA MET A 25 4.80 13.89 1.48
C MET A 25 3.87 15.00 1.92
N GLU A 26 2.68 14.66 2.42
CA GLU A 26 1.70 15.65 2.85
C GLU A 26 2.22 16.46 4.04
N LEU A 27 2.81 15.82 5.05
CA LEU A 27 3.37 16.51 6.22
C LEU A 27 4.63 17.32 5.90
N ALA A 28 5.45 16.87 4.93
CA ALA A 28 6.61 17.63 4.50
C ALA A 28 6.18 18.92 3.78
N ASN A 29 5.07 18.91 3.05
CA ASN A 29 4.50 20.11 2.41
C ASN A 29 4.00 21.13 3.42
N GLU A 30 3.52 20.67 4.59
CA GLU A 30 3.15 21.53 5.72
C GLU A 30 4.37 22.06 6.51
N GLY A 31 5.60 21.68 6.11
CA GLY A 31 6.84 22.20 6.70
C GLY A 31 7.32 21.48 7.96
N LEU A 32 6.74 20.32 8.31
CA LEU A 32 7.14 19.54 9.48
C LEU A 32 8.47 18.79 9.25
N GLU A 33 9.29 18.69 10.29
CA GLU A 33 10.54 17.91 10.31
C GLU A 33 10.26 16.43 10.56
N ILE A 34 10.53 15.59 9.56
CA ILE A 34 10.11 14.19 9.53
C ILE A 34 11.31 13.24 9.54
N LEU A 35 11.20 12.18 10.35
CA LEU A 35 12.05 11.00 10.26
C LEU A 35 11.21 9.74 10.04
N ALA A 36 11.41 9.06 8.91
CA ALA A 36 10.87 7.72 8.69
C ALA A 36 11.88 6.65 9.15
N LEU A 37 11.41 5.64 9.90
CA LEU A 37 12.19 4.50 10.34
C LEU A 37 11.69 3.24 9.62
N GLU A 38 12.56 2.62 8.83
CA GLU A 38 12.29 1.40 8.09
C GLU A 38 13.16 0.27 8.64
N ARG A 39 12.54 -0.86 8.99
CA ARG A 39 13.25 -2.01 9.55
C ARG A 39 14.12 -2.71 8.50
N GLY A 40 13.72 -2.68 7.24
CA GLY A 40 14.44 -3.37 6.18
C GLY A 40 15.49 -2.50 5.49
N GLU A 41 16.00 -3.04 4.38
CA GLU A 41 17.02 -2.40 3.55
C GLU A 41 16.51 -1.18 2.78
N ASP A 42 17.44 -0.31 2.37
CA ASP A 42 17.15 0.67 1.33
C ASP A 42 17.01 -0.04 -0.03
N ARG A 43 16.12 0.47 -0.89
CA ARG A 43 15.80 -0.14 -2.19
C ARG A 43 15.47 0.93 -3.22
N SER A 44 15.95 0.71 -4.44
CA SER A 44 15.67 1.55 -5.61
C SER A 44 15.48 0.67 -6.84
N THR A 45 14.75 1.15 -7.85
CA THR A 45 14.65 0.42 -9.13
C THR A 45 16.04 0.13 -9.71
N VAL A 46 16.94 1.10 -9.62
CA VAL A 46 18.37 0.96 -9.93
C VAL A 46 19.16 1.20 -8.65
N PRO A 47 20.03 0.26 -8.23
CA PRO A 47 20.45 -0.96 -8.93
C PRO A 47 19.60 -2.21 -8.63
N ASP A 48 18.70 -2.19 -7.65
CA ASP A 48 18.20 -3.42 -7.02
C ASP A 48 17.26 -4.25 -7.91
N PHE A 49 16.48 -3.58 -8.77
CA PHE A 49 15.51 -4.23 -9.66
C PHE A 49 15.98 -4.27 -11.12
N GLN A 50 17.29 -4.12 -11.35
CA GLN A 50 17.82 -4.18 -12.71
C GLN A 50 17.75 -5.58 -13.33
N TYR A 51 17.54 -5.61 -14.64
CA TYR A 51 17.70 -6.82 -15.44
C TYR A 51 19.19 -7.23 -15.49
N PRO A 52 19.52 -8.54 -15.45
CA PRO A 52 18.61 -9.68 -15.37
C PRO A 52 18.22 -10.09 -13.94
N ASN A 53 18.86 -9.51 -12.92
CA ASN A 53 18.81 -10.01 -11.55
C ASN A 53 17.39 -10.12 -10.99
N ILE A 54 16.54 -9.12 -11.23
CA ILE A 54 15.16 -9.14 -10.70
C ILE A 54 14.27 -10.22 -11.32
N PHE A 55 14.66 -10.83 -12.44
CA PHE A 55 13.90 -11.91 -13.09
C PHE A 55 14.29 -13.31 -12.58
N ASP A 56 15.09 -13.40 -11.52
CA ASP A 56 15.35 -14.68 -10.84
C ASP A 56 14.08 -15.19 -10.12
N GLU A 57 13.32 -16.05 -10.79
CA GLU A 57 12.09 -16.65 -10.27
C GLU A 57 12.33 -17.47 -9.00
N LEU A 58 13.46 -18.18 -8.91
CA LEU A 58 13.77 -18.96 -7.72
C LEU A 58 13.96 -18.03 -6.52
N LYS A 59 14.67 -16.92 -6.71
CA LYS A 59 14.91 -15.93 -5.66
C LYS A 59 13.64 -15.21 -5.23
N TYR A 60 12.83 -14.72 -6.17
CA TYR A 60 11.71 -13.83 -5.84
C TYR A 60 10.34 -14.50 -5.83
N ALA A 61 10.03 -15.37 -6.79
CA ALA A 61 8.72 -16.03 -6.86
C ALA A 61 8.58 -17.22 -5.91
N VAL A 62 9.68 -17.91 -5.62
CA VAL A 62 9.70 -19.12 -4.75
C VAL A 62 10.26 -18.82 -3.37
N ARG A 63 11.38 -18.09 -3.27
CA ARG A 63 12.06 -17.81 -2.00
C ARG A 63 11.68 -16.47 -1.36
N TYR A 64 10.83 -15.68 -2.03
CA TYR A 64 10.23 -14.44 -1.50
C TYR A 64 11.25 -13.43 -0.96
N ASP A 65 12.35 -13.20 -1.67
CA ASP A 65 13.44 -12.35 -1.15
C ASP A 65 13.06 -10.87 -0.92
N LEU A 66 11.94 -10.40 -1.50
CA LEU A 66 11.41 -9.05 -1.25
C LEU A 66 10.46 -8.97 -0.03
N MET A 67 10.15 -10.10 0.59
CA MET A 67 9.18 -10.23 1.68
C MET A 67 9.86 -10.45 3.02
N GLN A 68 9.13 -10.16 4.10
CA GLN A 68 9.57 -10.42 5.46
C GLN A 68 9.76 -11.93 5.67
N LYS A 69 10.96 -12.30 6.14
CA LYS A 69 11.27 -13.70 6.45
C LYS A 69 10.66 -14.07 7.82
N PRO A 70 9.91 -15.20 7.93
CA PRO A 70 9.32 -15.63 9.20
C PRO A 70 10.32 -15.88 10.32
N VAL A 71 11.59 -16.13 10.00
CA VAL A 71 12.66 -16.28 10.99
C VAL A 71 13.00 -14.96 11.69
N ASN A 72 12.78 -13.81 11.02
CA ASN A 72 13.04 -12.48 11.58
C ASN A 72 11.79 -11.93 12.29
N SER A 73 10.61 -12.18 11.73
CA SER A 73 9.33 -11.76 12.31
C SER A 73 8.28 -12.84 12.02
N THR A 74 7.98 -13.66 13.04
CA THR A 74 7.08 -14.81 12.89
C THR A 74 5.65 -14.43 13.25
N LEU A 75 4.69 -14.96 12.50
CA LEU A 75 3.28 -14.95 12.88
C LEU A 75 2.96 -16.25 13.58
N THR A 76 2.12 -16.21 14.61
CA THR A 76 1.61 -17.43 15.26
C THR A 76 0.11 -17.56 15.03
N VAL A 77 -0.37 -18.78 14.83
CA VAL A 77 -1.79 -19.08 14.64
C VAL A 77 -2.27 -20.15 15.58
N ARG A 78 -3.56 -20.09 15.90
CA ARG A 78 -4.30 -21.07 16.69
C ARG A 78 -5.72 -21.15 16.14
N HIS A 79 -6.39 -22.29 16.30
CA HIS A 79 -7.77 -22.42 15.82
C HIS A 79 -8.78 -21.70 16.72
N ASN A 80 -8.46 -21.55 18.00
CA ASN A 80 -9.28 -20.85 18.99
C ASN A 80 -8.40 -20.25 20.10
N THR A 81 -8.98 -19.45 20.99
CA THR A 81 -8.27 -18.74 22.07
C THR A 81 -7.73 -19.63 23.17
N ALA A 82 -8.16 -20.90 23.27
CA ALA A 82 -7.69 -21.84 24.28
C ALA A 82 -6.43 -22.61 23.84
N GLU A 83 -6.14 -22.65 22.54
CA GLU A 83 -4.99 -23.36 21.99
C GLU A 83 -3.70 -22.55 22.04
N THR A 84 -2.57 -23.26 22.14
CA THR A 84 -1.24 -22.66 21.96
C THR A 84 -1.07 -22.21 20.52
N ALA A 85 -0.72 -20.93 20.33
CA ALA A 85 -0.41 -20.40 19.02
C ALA A 85 0.93 -20.94 18.51
N LEU A 86 0.94 -21.54 17.32
CA LEU A 86 2.11 -22.15 16.70
C LEU A 86 2.67 -21.27 15.57
N PRO A 87 3.99 -21.23 15.37
CA PRO A 87 4.62 -20.33 14.40
C PRO A 87 4.39 -20.78 12.95
N TYR A 88 4.05 -19.82 12.09
CA TYR A 88 4.12 -19.97 10.64
C TYR A 88 5.58 -19.98 10.18
N ARG A 89 5.96 -21.02 9.42
CA ARG A 89 7.32 -21.16 8.86
C ARG A 89 7.39 -20.84 7.37
N HIS A 90 6.27 -20.97 6.67
CA HIS A 90 6.14 -20.65 5.25
C HIS A 90 4.91 -19.79 5.04
N LEU A 91 5.12 -18.57 4.57
CA LEU A 91 4.04 -17.68 4.20
C LEU A 91 3.47 -18.10 2.84
N GLY A 92 2.14 -18.09 2.74
CA GLY A 92 1.40 -18.42 1.52
C GLY A 92 0.76 -17.17 0.93
N SER A 93 -0.52 -16.98 1.20
CA SER A 93 -1.32 -15.88 0.64
C SER A 93 -1.00 -14.50 1.21
N PHE A 94 -0.36 -14.44 2.38
CA PHE A 94 -0.02 -13.21 3.05
C PHE A 94 1.49 -13.01 3.09
N LEU A 95 1.98 -12.07 2.29
CA LEU A 95 3.39 -11.82 2.02
C LEU A 95 3.72 -10.37 2.41
N PRO A 96 4.05 -10.08 3.68
CA PRO A 96 4.43 -8.74 4.11
C PRO A 96 5.69 -8.30 3.38
N GLY A 97 5.70 -7.08 2.87
CA GLY A 97 6.90 -6.49 2.30
C GLY A 97 7.95 -6.18 3.37
N ASP A 98 9.20 -6.16 2.93
CA ASP A 98 10.36 -5.75 3.70
C ASP A 98 11.08 -4.59 2.98
N GLY A 99 11.79 -3.74 3.73
CA GLY A 99 12.57 -2.62 3.20
C GLY A 99 11.76 -1.44 2.66
N VAL A 100 12.49 -0.41 2.21
CA VAL A 100 11.90 0.83 1.69
C VAL A 100 10.96 0.51 0.52
N GLY A 101 9.72 1.01 0.62
CA GLY A 101 8.63 0.73 -0.31
C GLY A 101 7.68 -0.40 0.12
N GLY A 102 8.09 -1.27 1.06
CA GLY A 102 7.26 -2.35 1.58
C GLY A 102 6.61 -3.22 0.49
N ALA A 103 5.36 -3.64 0.68
CA ALA A 103 4.67 -4.48 -0.32
C ALA A 103 4.32 -3.73 -1.59
N GLY A 104 4.36 -2.39 -1.59
CA GLY A 104 4.20 -1.60 -2.81
C GLY A 104 5.28 -1.89 -3.85
N VAL A 105 6.42 -2.50 -3.46
CA VAL A 105 7.42 -3.00 -4.41
C VAL A 105 6.89 -4.23 -5.15
N HIS A 106 6.34 -5.20 -4.43
CA HIS A 106 6.12 -6.57 -4.92
C HIS A 106 4.63 -6.91 -5.12
N TRP A 107 3.72 -5.96 -4.91
CA TRP A 107 2.30 -6.10 -5.20
C TRP A 107 2.02 -6.27 -6.70
N ASN A 108 0.80 -6.71 -7.01
CA ASN A 108 0.34 -6.96 -8.38
C ASN A 108 -0.11 -5.68 -9.09
N GLY A 109 -0.16 -4.54 -8.39
CA GLY A 109 -0.65 -3.28 -8.94
C GLY A 109 -2.15 -3.27 -9.21
N GLN A 110 -2.96 -4.10 -8.54
CA GLN A 110 -4.42 -4.03 -8.70
C GLN A 110 -4.95 -2.91 -7.81
N ASN A 111 -5.77 -2.01 -8.37
CA ASN A 111 -6.33 -0.90 -7.62
C ASN A 111 -7.86 -0.90 -7.74
N TRP A 112 -8.53 -1.27 -6.66
CA TRP A 112 -9.99 -1.29 -6.56
C TRP A 112 -10.44 -0.25 -5.53
N ARG A 113 -11.49 0.50 -5.86
CA ARG A 113 -12.21 1.30 -4.87
C ARG A 113 -13.23 0.41 -4.15
N PRO A 114 -13.44 0.60 -2.83
CA PRO A 114 -14.56 -0.01 -2.14
C PRO A 114 -15.89 0.40 -2.79
N GLN A 115 -16.87 -0.49 -2.80
CA GLN A 115 -18.23 -0.16 -3.22
C GLN A 115 -18.90 0.78 -2.22
N ALA A 116 -19.84 1.60 -2.68
CA ALA A 116 -20.54 2.56 -1.81
C ALA A 116 -21.22 1.88 -0.61
N VAL A 117 -21.74 0.67 -0.80
CA VAL A 117 -22.38 -0.12 0.25
C VAL A 117 -21.39 -0.63 1.31
N GLU A 118 -20.11 -0.82 0.96
CA GLU A 118 -19.11 -1.35 1.89
C GLU A 118 -18.74 -0.35 2.99
N TYR A 119 -18.85 0.96 2.71
CA TYR A 119 -18.66 2.01 3.71
C TYR A 119 -19.74 2.01 4.80
N ARG A 120 -20.94 1.51 4.47
CA ARG A 120 -22.12 1.44 5.35
C ARG A 120 -22.64 0.02 5.49
N LEU A 121 -21.73 -0.96 5.53
CA LEU A 121 -22.09 -2.36 5.37
C LEU A 121 -23.06 -2.85 6.45
N ARG A 122 -22.92 -2.38 7.70
CA ARG A 122 -23.85 -2.76 8.77
C ARG A 122 -25.23 -2.21 8.48
N SER A 123 -25.34 -0.91 8.23
CA SER A 123 -26.62 -0.27 7.92
C SER A 123 -27.28 -0.92 6.70
N TYR A 124 -26.52 -1.16 5.63
CA TYR A 124 -27.01 -1.83 4.42
C TYR A 124 -27.59 -3.22 4.71
N VAL A 125 -26.89 -4.03 5.52
CA VAL A 125 -27.37 -5.37 5.89
C VAL A 125 -28.64 -5.31 6.73
N GLU A 126 -28.68 -4.44 7.75
CA GLU A 126 -29.87 -4.26 8.59
C GLU A 126 -31.09 -3.80 7.78
N GLU A 127 -30.91 -2.84 6.87
CA GLU A 127 -31.96 -2.31 5.99
C GLU A 127 -32.46 -3.33 4.96
N THR A 128 -31.55 -4.13 4.38
CA THR A 128 -31.87 -5.03 3.26
C THR A 128 -32.36 -6.40 3.73
N PHE A 129 -31.75 -6.94 4.79
CA PHE A 129 -31.95 -8.31 5.23
C PHE A 129 -32.53 -8.43 6.65
N GLY A 130 -32.66 -7.31 7.37
CA GLY A 130 -33.12 -7.26 8.75
C GLY A 130 -32.00 -7.45 9.77
N ALA A 131 -32.11 -6.77 10.90
CA ALA A 131 -31.07 -6.78 11.94
C ALA A 131 -30.80 -8.17 12.55
N ASP A 132 -31.81 -9.05 12.56
CA ASP A 132 -31.70 -10.40 13.13
C ASP A 132 -30.70 -11.30 12.38
N ILE A 133 -30.28 -10.94 11.16
CA ILE A 133 -29.25 -11.68 10.42
C ILE A 133 -27.83 -11.45 10.97
N ILE A 134 -27.63 -10.44 11.81
CA ILE A 134 -26.36 -10.11 12.44
C ILE A 134 -26.33 -10.78 13.82
N PRO A 135 -25.73 -11.98 13.97
CA PRO A 135 -25.69 -12.67 15.25
C PRO A 135 -24.86 -11.89 16.28
N GLU A 136 -25.15 -12.15 17.55
CA GLU A 136 -24.36 -11.62 18.66
C GLU A 136 -22.87 -11.96 18.48
N GLY A 137 -22.01 -10.96 18.66
CA GLY A 137 -20.56 -11.09 18.52
C GLY A 137 -20.01 -10.90 17.10
N MET A 138 -20.85 -10.74 16.08
CA MET A 138 -20.38 -10.37 14.74
C MET A 138 -19.95 -8.89 14.70
N GLN A 139 -18.69 -8.65 14.31
CA GLN A 139 -18.09 -7.30 14.26
C GLN A 139 -18.43 -6.53 12.97
N LEU A 140 -19.68 -6.59 12.53
CA LEU A 140 -20.15 -5.82 11.39
C LEU A 140 -20.35 -4.36 11.80
N GLN A 141 -19.77 -3.42 11.06
CA GLN A 141 -19.81 -1.99 11.35
C GLN A 141 -19.80 -1.14 10.07
N ASP A 142 -20.21 0.11 10.23
CA ASP A 142 -20.01 1.15 9.22
C ASP A 142 -18.67 1.84 9.47
N TRP A 143 -18.04 2.33 8.40
CA TRP A 143 -16.69 2.90 8.46
C TRP A 143 -16.64 4.32 9.05
N GLY A 144 -17.79 4.96 9.24
CA GLY A 144 -17.88 6.34 9.75
C GLY A 144 -17.47 7.41 8.74
N VAL A 145 -17.24 7.03 7.48
CA VAL A 145 -17.00 7.90 6.34
C VAL A 145 -17.82 7.41 5.15
N THR A 146 -18.11 8.28 4.17
CA THR A 146 -18.87 7.92 2.97
C THR A 146 -17.99 7.75 1.73
N ALA A 147 -18.55 7.13 0.69
CA ALA A 147 -17.89 7.05 -0.61
C ALA A 147 -17.61 8.44 -1.19
N GLU A 148 -18.54 9.38 -1.01
CA GLU A 148 -18.41 10.76 -1.48
C GLU A 148 -17.31 11.52 -0.73
N GLU A 149 -17.17 11.32 0.59
CA GLU A 149 -16.10 11.92 1.39
C GLU A 149 -14.71 11.40 0.96
N LEU A 150 -14.61 10.11 0.62
CA LEU A 150 -13.34 9.51 0.20
C LEU A 150 -13.04 9.66 -1.30
N GLU A 151 -14.03 10.00 -2.12
CA GLU A 151 -13.90 10.09 -3.59
C GLU A 151 -12.69 10.94 -4.02
N PRO A 152 -12.49 12.18 -3.52
CA PRO A 152 -11.39 13.03 -3.98
C PRO A 152 -10.03 12.43 -3.60
N HIS A 153 -9.96 11.73 -2.47
CA HIS A 153 -8.74 11.08 -2.00
C HIS A 153 -8.38 9.84 -2.83
N MET A 154 -9.39 9.06 -3.23
CA MET A 154 -9.20 7.92 -4.14
C MET A 154 -8.74 8.37 -5.52
N THR A 155 -9.36 9.43 -6.07
CA THR A 155 -8.96 10.03 -7.35
C THR A 155 -7.54 10.59 -7.27
N LYS A 156 -7.18 11.27 -6.17
CA LYS A 156 -5.82 11.76 -5.95
C LYS A 156 -4.79 10.63 -5.89
N PHE A 157 -5.09 9.56 -5.15
CA PHE A 157 -4.20 8.39 -5.09
C PHE A 157 -4.01 7.78 -6.48
N GLU A 158 -5.08 7.61 -7.25
CA GLU A 158 -5.01 7.05 -8.60
C GLU A 158 -4.17 7.89 -9.55
N SER A 159 -4.28 9.23 -9.47
CA SER A 159 -3.42 10.17 -10.18
C SER A 159 -1.95 9.99 -9.77
N VAL A 160 -1.65 10.06 -8.47
CA VAL A 160 -0.28 9.90 -7.95
C VAL A 160 0.33 8.55 -8.34
N ALA A 161 -0.45 7.49 -8.23
CA ALA A 161 -0.01 6.15 -8.58
C ALA A 161 -0.02 5.90 -10.10
N GLY A 162 -0.62 6.77 -10.92
CA GLY A 162 -0.75 6.53 -12.37
C GLY A 162 -1.51 5.24 -12.65
N ILE A 163 -2.76 5.14 -12.19
CA ILE A 163 -3.60 3.97 -12.42
C ILE A 163 -4.21 4.00 -13.83
N ALA A 164 -3.94 2.97 -14.61
CA ALA A 164 -4.56 2.74 -15.91
C ALA A 164 -5.91 2.04 -15.73
N GLY A 165 -6.97 2.50 -16.41
CA GLY A 165 -8.29 1.90 -16.28
C GLY A 165 -9.35 2.55 -17.16
N LYS A 166 -10.59 2.09 -17.00
CA LYS A 166 -11.78 2.70 -17.60
C LYS A 166 -12.85 2.84 -16.51
N ALA A 167 -13.20 4.07 -16.19
CA ALA A 167 -14.29 4.38 -15.29
C ALA A 167 -15.60 3.91 -15.94
N GLY A 168 -16.45 3.27 -15.14
CA GLY A 168 -17.79 2.83 -15.51
C GLY A 168 -18.90 3.70 -14.94
N ASN A 169 -18.58 4.61 -14.00
CA ASN A 169 -19.54 5.56 -13.44
C ASN A 169 -18.84 6.90 -13.14
N ILE A 170 -19.16 7.94 -13.92
CA ILE A 170 -18.63 9.30 -13.72
C ILE A 170 -19.80 10.20 -13.35
N ASN A 171 -19.77 10.77 -12.14
CA ASN A 171 -20.82 11.65 -11.63
C ASN A 171 -22.25 11.07 -11.74
N GLY A 172 -22.40 9.75 -11.63
CA GLY A 172 -23.68 9.04 -11.76
C GLY A 172 -24.02 8.62 -13.20
N GLU A 173 -23.24 9.04 -14.20
CA GLU A 173 -23.42 8.64 -15.59
C GLU A 173 -22.62 7.38 -15.90
N ILE A 174 -23.34 6.32 -16.28
CA ILE A 174 -22.73 5.03 -16.64
C ILE A 174 -21.94 5.15 -17.94
N GLN A 175 -20.70 4.72 -17.91
CA GLN A 175 -19.76 4.76 -19.02
C GLN A 175 -19.60 3.37 -19.64
N GLU A 176 -19.73 3.29 -20.96
CA GLU A 176 -19.51 2.04 -21.68
C GLU A 176 -18.05 1.55 -21.52
N GLY A 177 -17.90 0.25 -21.30
CA GLY A 177 -16.61 -0.42 -21.18
C GLY A 177 -15.95 -0.35 -19.79
N GLY A 178 -16.52 0.39 -18.83
CA GLY A 178 -16.08 0.39 -17.42
C GLY A 178 -16.97 -0.47 -16.52
N ASN A 179 -16.72 -0.43 -15.21
CA ASN A 179 -17.56 -1.12 -14.21
C ASN A 179 -18.84 -0.32 -13.92
N PRO A 180 -20.04 -0.73 -14.38
CA PRO A 180 -21.26 0.03 -14.14
C PRO A 180 -21.73 0.00 -12.67
N PHE A 181 -21.12 -0.84 -11.83
CA PHE A 181 -21.48 -1.03 -10.43
C PHE A 181 -20.54 -0.31 -9.46
N GLU A 182 -19.51 0.39 -9.94
CA GLU A 182 -18.63 1.14 -9.05
C GLU A 182 -19.31 2.40 -8.50
N ALA A 183 -18.84 2.85 -7.33
CA ALA A 183 -19.26 4.11 -6.76
C ALA A 183 -18.92 5.27 -7.73
N PRO A 184 -19.74 6.34 -7.79
CA PRO A 184 -19.47 7.46 -8.69
C PRO A 184 -18.06 8.03 -8.51
N ARG A 185 -17.39 8.24 -9.64
CA ARG A 185 -16.09 8.92 -9.72
C ARG A 185 -16.29 10.37 -10.15
N SER A 186 -15.45 11.27 -9.68
CA SER A 186 -15.42 12.66 -10.17
C SER A 186 -14.72 12.77 -11.54
N ALA A 187 -13.87 11.80 -11.89
CA ALA A 187 -13.08 11.80 -13.12
C ALA A 187 -12.78 10.39 -13.66
N GLU A 188 -12.36 10.35 -14.92
CA GLU A 188 -11.77 9.19 -15.59
C GLU A 188 -10.40 8.81 -14.97
N TYR A 189 -9.94 7.59 -15.19
CA TYR A 189 -8.58 7.18 -14.82
C TYR A 189 -7.52 8.06 -15.52
N PRO A 190 -6.35 8.31 -14.89
CA PRO A 190 -5.29 9.15 -15.47
C PRO A 190 -4.68 8.57 -16.75
N MET A 191 -4.86 7.27 -16.99
CA MET A 191 -4.39 6.58 -18.18
C MET A 191 -5.46 5.61 -18.72
N PRO A 192 -5.51 5.38 -20.05
CA PRO A 192 -6.41 4.39 -20.62
C PRO A 192 -6.05 2.97 -20.15
N PRO A 193 -6.95 1.98 -20.31
CA PRO A 193 -6.65 0.60 -19.98
C PRO A 193 -5.38 0.06 -20.65
N LEU A 194 -4.75 -0.93 -20.01
CA LEU A 194 -3.74 -1.76 -20.67
C LEU A 194 -4.36 -2.52 -21.86
N LYS A 195 -3.50 -2.94 -22.79
CA LYS A 195 -3.92 -3.83 -23.88
C LYS A 195 -4.29 -5.19 -23.32
N ASN A 196 -5.45 -5.69 -23.71
CA ASN A 196 -5.88 -7.03 -23.36
C ASN A 196 -5.11 -8.08 -24.16
N THR A 197 -4.92 -9.23 -23.54
CA THR A 197 -4.50 -10.46 -24.21
C THR A 197 -5.68 -11.09 -24.93
N TRP A 198 -5.40 -11.97 -25.90
CA TRP A 198 -6.44 -12.62 -26.71
C TRP A 198 -7.43 -13.46 -25.88
N ASP A 199 -6.93 -14.18 -24.88
CA ASP A 199 -7.73 -14.96 -23.93
C ASP A 199 -8.65 -14.08 -23.07
N SER A 200 -8.20 -12.89 -22.67
CA SER A 200 -9.01 -11.91 -21.96
C SER A 200 -10.19 -11.41 -22.82
N GLU A 201 -9.94 -11.11 -24.11
CA GLU A 201 -11.00 -10.71 -25.04
C GLU A 201 -12.00 -11.84 -25.30
N LEU A 202 -11.52 -13.08 -25.49
CA LEU A 202 -12.39 -14.25 -25.66
C LEU A 202 -13.33 -14.43 -24.46
N PHE A 203 -12.81 -14.28 -23.23
CA PHE A 203 -13.61 -14.35 -22.02
C PHE A 203 -14.61 -13.19 -21.93
N ALA A 204 -14.16 -11.97 -22.25
CA ALA A 204 -15.03 -10.79 -22.25
C ALA A 204 -16.19 -10.95 -23.24
N ASP A 205 -15.93 -11.46 -24.44
CA ASP A 205 -16.98 -11.69 -25.45
C ASP A 205 -17.98 -12.75 -25.00
N ALA A 206 -17.50 -13.86 -24.42
CA ALA A 206 -18.38 -14.87 -23.84
C ALA A 206 -19.27 -14.28 -22.72
N ALA A 207 -18.69 -13.48 -21.81
CA ALA A 207 -19.42 -12.83 -20.73
C ALA A 207 -20.45 -11.82 -21.27
N ARG A 208 -20.10 -10.99 -22.26
CA ARG A 208 -21.04 -10.06 -22.93
C ARG A 208 -22.19 -10.81 -23.58
N ASN A 209 -21.92 -11.92 -24.28
CA ASN A 209 -22.95 -12.75 -24.92
C ASN A 209 -23.93 -13.39 -23.92
N MET A 210 -23.50 -13.57 -22.67
CA MET A 210 -24.35 -14.02 -21.56
C MET A 210 -25.10 -12.88 -20.85
N GLY A 211 -24.90 -11.64 -21.26
CA GLY A 211 -25.50 -10.45 -20.64
C GLY A 211 -24.76 -9.92 -19.41
N TYR A 212 -23.51 -10.35 -19.17
CA TYR A 212 -22.66 -9.79 -18.12
C TYR A 212 -21.89 -8.54 -18.59
N HIS A 213 -21.29 -7.83 -17.64
CA HIS A 213 -20.58 -6.57 -17.85
C HIS A 213 -19.08 -6.72 -17.57
N PRO A 214 -18.30 -7.37 -18.44
CA PRO A 214 -16.84 -7.41 -18.28
C PRO A 214 -16.23 -6.04 -18.59
N PHE A 215 -15.21 -5.68 -17.82
CA PHE A 215 -14.48 -4.42 -17.93
C PHE A 215 -12.99 -4.65 -17.64
N PRO A 216 -12.09 -3.77 -18.13
CA PRO A 216 -10.66 -3.90 -17.85
C PRO A 216 -10.39 -3.60 -16.37
N ARG A 217 -9.63 -4.48 -15.72
CA ARG A 217 -9.21 -4.30 -14.33
C ARG A 217 -8.31 -3.07 -14.21
N PRO A 218 -8.56 -2.14 -13.27
CA PRO A 218 -7.66 -1.02 -13.05
C PRO A 218 -6.29 -1.50 -12.55
N ALA A 219 -5.24 -0.98 -13.17
CA ALA A 219 -3.87 -1.46 -13.01
C ALA A 219 -2.88 -0.33 -12.76
N ALA A 220 -2.03 -0.50 -11.76
CA ALA A 220 -0.91 0.35 -11.41
C ALA A 220 0.31 0.04 -12.31
N ASN A 221 0.04 -0.11 -13.60
CA ASN A 221 1.01 -0.30 -14.66
C ASN A 221 0.73 0.76 -15.70
N ALA A 222 1.72 1.60 -16.00
CA ALA A 222 1.53 2.70 -16.92
C ALA A 222 1.26 2.17 -18.34
N SER A 223 0.06 2.40 -18.87
CA SER A 223 -0.31 1.96 -20.22
C SER A 223 0.30 2.85 -21.31
N ILE A 224 0.62 4.08 -20.96
CA ILE A 224 1.34 5.09 -21.75
C ILE A 224 2.42 5.75 -20.88
N GLN A 225 3.23 6.63 -21.45
CA GLN A 225 4.09 7.48 -20.63
C GLN A 225 3.24 8.42 -19.77
N TYR A 226 3.57 8.53 -18.48
CA TYR A 226 2.82 9.34 -17.53
C TYR A 226 3.75 10.06 -16.56
N VAL A 227 3.37 11.27 -16.16
CA VAL A 227 4.04 12.04 -15.13
C VAL A 227 3.01 12.40 -14.08
N ASN A 228 3.24 11.99 -12.84
CA ASN A 228 2.29 12.23 -11.76
C ASN A 228 2.42 13.65 -11.16
N ASP A 229 1.54 13.96 -10.22
CA ASP A 229 1.44 15.28 -9.58
C ASP A 229 2.71 15.70 -8.80
N TYR A 230 3.60 14.75 -8.48
CA TYR A 230 4.89 15.03 -7.83
C TYR A 230 6.06 15.10 -8.81
N GLY A 231 5.79 15.12 -10.13
CA GLY A 231 6.79 15.16 -11.18
C GLY A 231 7.55 13.85 -11.37
N MET A 232 7.01 12.73 -10.88
CA MET A 232 7.60 11.41 -11.06
C MET A 232 7.17 10.81 -12.39
N GLN A 233 8.15 10.32 -13.17
CA GLN A 233 7.93 9.78 -14.50
C GLN A 233 7.75 8.26 -14.45
N LEU A 234 6.67 7.78 -15.06
CA LEU A 234 6.40 6.37 -15.25
C LEU A 234 6.53 6.04 -16.75
N GLY A 235 7.36 5.04 -17.06
CA GLY A 235 7.55 4.56 -18.43
C GLY A 235 6.46 3.58 -18.82
N PRO A 236 6.02 3.54 -20.10
CA PRO A 236 5.00 2.61 -20.55
C PRO A 236 5.41 1.15 -20.28
N CYS A 237 4.46 0.34 -19.83
CA CYS A 237 4.63 -1.08 -19.54
C CYS A 237 5.02 -1.84 -20.82
N ASN A 238 6.07 -2.66 -20.71
CA ASN A 238 6.56 -3.51 -21.79
C ASN A 238 6.01 -4.95 -21.74
N TYR A 239 5.07 -5.24 -20.82
CA TYR A 239 4.43 -6.55 -20.67
C TYR A 239 5.42 -7.70 -20.40
N CYS A 240 6.47 -7.46 -19.59
CA CYS A 240 7.51 -8.46 -19.32
C CYS A 240 7.05 -9.69 -18.51
N GLY A 241 5.90 -9.63 -17.83
CA GLY A 241 5.36 -10.73 -17.02
C GLY A 241 5.79 -10.76 -15.54
N TYR A 242 6.71 -9.89 -15.11
CA TYR A 242 7.29 -9.89 -13.75
C TYR A 242 6.69 -8.79 -12.86
N CYS A 243 5.40 -8.88 -12.54
CA CYS A 243 4.73 -7.93 -11.64
C CYS A 243 4.57 -8.48 -10.22
N GLU A 244 3.88 -9.61 -10.08
CA GLU A 244 3.62 -10.26 -8.79
C GLU A 244 4.91 -10.76 -8.17
N ARG A 245 5.20 -10.38 -6.92
CA ARG A 245 6.41 -10.77 -6.15
C ARG A 245 7.72 -10.15 -6.63
N PHE A 246 7.69 -9.34 -7.68
CA PHE A 246 8.88 -8.72 -8.26
C PHE A 246 8.83 -7.19 -8.17
N GLY A 247 10.00 -6.57 -8.04
CA GLY A 247 10.17 -5.13 -8.30
C GLY A 247 10.15 -4.87 -9.81
N CYS A 248 9.57 -3.76 -10.25
CA CYS A 248 9.57 -3.41 -11.67
C CYS A 248 10.91 -2.83 -12.09
N ASN A 249 11.51 -3.40 -13.13
CA ASN A 249 12.80 -2.96 -13.67
C ASN A 249 12.73 -1.70 -14.54
N ASN A 250 11.53 -1.28 -14.96
CA ASN A 250 11.33 -0.27 -16.00
C ASN A 250 10.60 0.99 -15.51
N TYR A 251 10.43 1.17 -14.19
CA TYR A 251 9.63 2.26 -13.62
C TYR A 251 8.18 2.30 -14.14
N SER A 252 7.67 1.18 -14.67
CA SER A 252 6.34 1.09 -15.27
C SER A 252 5.25 0.65 -14.30
N LYS A 253 5.60 -0.17 -13.30
CA LYS A 253 4.69 -0.55 -12.21
C LYS A 253 4.83 0.47 -11.09
N SER A 254 3.72 1.04 -10.68
CA SER A 254 3.65 1.98 -9.58
C SER A 254 4.14 1.32 -8.29
N SER A 255 4.92 2.06 -7.53
CA SER A 255 5.44 1.65 -6.23
C SER A 255 5.78 2.91 -5.44
N PRO A 256 5.91 2.85 -4.10
CA PRO A 256 6.22 4.03 -3.32
C PRO A 256 7.48 4.73 -3.79
N GLN A 257 8.56 3.99 -4.08
CA GLN A 257 9.80 4.51 -4.65
C GLN A 257 9.59 5.27 -5.96
N VAL A 258 8.90 4.67 -6.92
CA VAL A 258 8.69 5.25 -8.25
C VAL A 258 7.74 6.45 -8.20
N CYS A 259 6.73 6.44 -7.33
CA CYS A 259 5.64 7.42 -7.38
C CYS A 259 5.79 8.56 -6.35
N ILE A 260 6.41 8.32 -5.20
CA ILE A 260 6.36 9.27 -4.07
C ILE A 260 7.72 9.46 -3.39
N ILE A 261 8.38 8.38 -2.96
CA ILE A 261 9.56 8.45 -2.09
C ILE A 261 10.71 9.20 -2.77
N ASP A 262 10.96 9.01 -4.06
CA ASP A 262 12.03 9.74 -4.76
C ASP A 262 11.76 11.25 -4.87
N ALA A 263 10.49 11.67 -4.87
CA ALA A 263 10.12 13.07 -4.75
C ALA A 263 10.23 13.54 -3.29
N LEU A 264 9.81 12.71 -2.33
CA LEU A 264 9.87 12.99 -0.89
C LEU A 264 11.31 13.16 -0.40
N LYS A 265 12.26 12.35 -0.89
CA LYS A 265 13.70 12.47 -0.63
C LYS A 265 14.30 13.82 -1.05
N ARG A 266 13.62 14.59 -1.91
CA ARG A 266 14.03 15.93 -2.34
C ARG A 266 13.55 17.03 -1.38
N LYS A 267 12.66 16.70 -0.44
CA LYS A 267 12.18 17.65 0.57
C LYS A 267 13.28 17.88 1.62
N PRO A 268 13.63 19.14 1.94
CA PRO A 268 14.74 19.43 2.85
C PRO A 268 14.47 19.03 4.31
N ASN A 269 13.19 18.91 4.67
CA ASN A 269 12.66 18.57 5.99
C ASN A 269 12.29 17.09 6.14
N PHE A 270 12.65 16.24 5.17
CA PHE A 270 12.44 14.80 5.23
C PHE A 270 13.76 14.04 5.33
N SER A 271 13.80 13.08 6.25
CA SER A 271 14.89 12.12 6.37
C SER A 271 14.33 10.72 6.66
N TYR A 272 15.11 9.68 6.34
CA TYR A 272 14.75 8.31 6.68
C TYR A 272 15.99 7.51 7.11
N ARG A 273 15.75 6.47 7.90
CA ARG A 273 16.76 5.49 8.29
C ARG A 273 16.26 4.09 8.01
N THR A 274 17.14 3.29 7.45
CA THR A 274 16.92 1.87 7.13
C THR A 274 17.63 1.00 8.14
N ARG A 275 17.23 -0.27 8.23
CA ARG A 275 17.66 -1.20 9.28
C ARG A 275 17.46 -0.62 10.68
N SER A 276 16.28 -0.03 10.87
CA SER A 276 15.87 0.68 12.09
C SER A 276 14.51 0.15 12.53
N GLU A 277 14.51 -0.88 13.39
CA GLU A 277 13.29 -1.52 13.87
C GLU A 277 12.75 -0.80 15.11
N VAL A 278 11.56 -0.22 15.00
CA VAL A 278 10.91 0.39 16.16
C VAL A 278 10.42 -0.69 17.10
N LEU A 279 10.93 -0.66 18.34
CA LEU A 279 10.61 -1.63 19.38
C LEU A 279 9.43 -1.17 20.24
N LYS A 280 9.32 0.15 20.44
CA LYS A 280 8.36 0.72 21.38
C LYS A 280 8.01 2.16 21.04
N ILE A 281 6.72 2.48 21.17
CA ILE A 281 6.24 3.86 21.24
C ILE A 281 6.36 4.32 22.69
N GLU A 282 7.16 5.35 22.93
CA GLU A 282 7.32 5.92 24.26
C GLU A 282 6.15 6.86 24.56
N LYS A 283 5.66 6.80 25.80
CA LYS A 283 4.52 7.59 26.26
C LYS A 283 4.94 8.56 27.34
N ALA A 284 4.21 9.66 27.45
CA ALA A 284 4.29 10.55 28.59
C ALA A 284 3.94 9.81 29.89
N ALA A 285 4.34 10.38 31.04
CA ALA A 285 4.13 9.76 32.36
C ALA A 285 2.65 9.51 32.69
N ASP A 286 1.73 10.30 32.11
CA ASP A 286 0.29 10.12 32.25
C ASP A 286 -0.29 9.01 31.36
N GLY A 287 0.53 8.47 30.44
CA GLY A 287 0.17 7.41 29.50
C GLY A 287 -0.77 7.85 28.37
N LYS A 288 -1.06 9.14 28.21
CA LYS A 288 -2.08 9.65 27.27
C LYS A 288 -1.53 10.06 25.92
N THR A 289 -0.27 10.50 25.86
CA THR A 289 0.36 10.96 24.62
C THR A 289 1.66 10.20 24.35
N ALA A 290 2.00 10.07 23.08
CA ALA A 290 3.32 9.60 22.67
C ALA A 290 4.35 10.74 22.83
N THR A 291 5.60 10.39 23.13
CA THR A 291 6.72 11.34 23.22
C THR A 291 7.85 11.02 22.23
N GLY A 292 7.68 9.97 21.44
CA GLY A 292 8.65 9.47 20.48
C GLY A 292 8.63 7.95 20.40
N VAL A 293 9.73 7.40 19.88
CA VAL A 293 9.89 5.95 19.76
C VAL A 293 11.28 5.52 20.21
N THR A 294 11.36 4.31 20.76
CA THR A 294 12.62 3.59 20.94
C THR A 294 12.75 2.59 19.79
N TYR A 295 13.88 2.63 19.08
CA TYR A 295 14.16 1.74 17.96
C TYR A 295 15.56 1.13 18.09
N PHE A 296 15.76 -0.02 17.46
CA PHE A 296 17.07 -0.66 17.36
C PHE A 296 17.73 -0.28 16.03
N ASP A 297 18.95 0.25 16.10
CA ASP A 297 19.75 0.62 14.93
C ASP A 297 20.73 -0.51 14.61
N ASP A 298 20.44 -1.32 13.60
CA ASP A 298 21.27 -2.48 13.25
C ASP A 298 22.71 -2.09 12.85
N LYS A 299 22.91 -0.86 12.36
CA LYS A 299 24.23 -0.41 11.90
C LYS A 299 25.16 -0.14 13.08
N THR A 300 24.63 0.38 14.18
CA THR A 300 25.42 0.67 15.39
C THR A 300 25.26 -0.40 16.46
N GLY A 301 24.22 -1.24 16.40
CA GLY A 301 23.91 -2.25 17.41
C GLY A 301 23.35 -1.65 18.71
N GLU A 302 22.67 -0.51 18.62
CA GLU A 302 22.22 0.26 19.79
C GLU A 302 20.70 0.47 19.81
N GLU A 303 20.11 0.50 21.00
CA GLU A 303 18.79 1.08 21.21
C GLU A 303 18.88 2.61 21.22
N VAL A 304 18.08 3.27 20.39
CA VAL A 304 18.06 4.71 20.22
C VAL A 304 16.66 5.23 20.54
N PHE A 305 16.59 6.26 21.38
CA PHE A 305 15.36 7.02 21.59
C PHE A 305 15.32 8.19 20.59
N GLN A 306 14.26 8.24 19.80
CA GLN A 306 13.95 9.33 18.88
C GLN A 306 12.73 10.09 19.42
N PRO A 307 12.92 11.28 20.04
CA PRO A 307 11.83 12.11 20.50
C PRO A 307 11.02 12.65 19.31
N ALA A 308 9.68 12.67 19.45
CA ALA A 308 8.78 13.27 18.46
C ALA A 308 7.44 13.73 19.06
N ASP A 309 6.80 14.72 18.42
CA ASP A 309 5.46 15.19 18.82
C ASP A 309 4.35 14.31 18.24
N LEU A 310 4.55 13.77 17.04
CA LEU A 310 3.64 12.82 16.39
C LEU A 310 4.36 11.52 16.05
N VAL A 311 3.67 10.40 16.29
CA VAL A 311 4.14 9.05 15.91
C VAL A 311 3.09 8.43 15.00
N LEU A 312 3.46 8.15 13.75
CA LEU A 312 2.60 7.55 12.75
C LEU A 312 2.97 6.07 12.55
N VAL A 313 2.06 5.17 12.90
CA VAL A 313 2.26 3.73 12.71
C VAL A 313 1.81 3.37 11.30
N CYS A 314 2.78 3.27 10.39
CA CYS A 314 2.56 2.91 8.98
C CYS A 314 3.08 1.50 8.64
N ALA A 315 3.42 0.71 9.66
CA ALA A 315 3.79 -0.70 9.55
C ALA A 315 2.54 -1.59 9.42
N TYR A 316 2.73 -2.86 9.04
CA TYR A 316 1.63 -3.83 9.05
C TYR A 316 1.11 -4.06 10.48
N SER A 317 -0.19 -4.33 10.61
CA SER A 317 -0.83 -4.72 11.86
C SER A 317 -0.59 -6.21 12.18
N LEU A 318 0.67 -6.59 12.38
CA LEU A 318 1.14 -7.96 12.56
C LEU A 318 1.82 -8.19 13.91
#